data_AF-A0A803LAD0-F1
#
_entry.id   AF-A0A803LAD0-F1
#
_cell.length_a   1.000
_cell.length_b   1.000
_cell.length_c   1.000
_cell.angle_alpha   90.00
_cell.angle_beta   90.00
_cell.angle_gamma   90.00
#
_symmetry.space_group_name_H-M   'P 1'
#
loop_
_entity.id
_entity.type
_entity.pdbx_description
1 polymer ?
#
loop_
_entity_poly.entity_id
_entity_poly.type
_entity_poly.pdbx_seq_one_letter_code
_entity_poly.pdbx_strand_id
1 'polypeptide(L)'
;MCGYPILLWDHGADAFPYTFEKLQELRANDWPIWETPSTSTFEGLLGCSPSDFVYKNNTAGDCEQVTISELTEKVVALYLTGFDSFIPTLHKVYEHCRAQNLAFEIVLVYMPFDDCLDPDIYNAKVDSVLQKQNISWWRLPFNNSVSRRLKRLTNGPRYVELYGAEIIDQFGIEGFPFTREGIVESGLMRLRELTLDSLLVYGSRNYVIRGNNKIVVSELKGRNILLYLDYYLMDSFTLYHELLIWYNEIKANHPTFDVVFVRLQSMHTSTIEVEDESELSAVMPWLICPFDPDHSASLAKKIFFKEHTRGTLIQFGEDGRICSTQVQDLLRNQGPDYFPFGDNLRQDVICELQSCIHTFIDMM
;
A
#
# COMPACT_ATOMS: atom_id res chain seq x y z
N MET A 1 -14.22 2.52 48.42
CA MET A 1 -12.79 2.63 48.06
C MET A 1 -12.36 1.45 47.18
N CYS A 2 -13.08 1.21 46.08
CA CYS A 2 -12.71 0.17 45.11
C CYS A 2 -12.91 0.75 43.71
N GLY A 3 -11.80 1.16 43.12
CA GLY A 3 -11.65 1.65 41.76
C GLY A 3 -10.15 1.85 41.59
N TYR A 4 -9.63 1.74 40.38
CA TYR A 4 -8.24 2.11 40.04
C TYR A 4 -7.11 1.06 40.04
N PRO A 5 -7.32 -0.27 40.03
CA PRO A 5 -6.33 -1.15 39.41
C PRO A 5 -6.07 -0.70 37.96
N ILE A 6 -7.13 -0.37 37.21
CA ILE A 6 -7.01 0.04 35.81
C ILE A 6 -6.15 1.29 35.58
N LEU A 7 -6.14 2.26 36.53
CA LEU A 7 -5.28 3.46 36.41
C LEU A 7 -3.80 3.15 36.48
N LEU A 8 -3.45 2.29 37.43
CA LEU A 8 -2.09 1.84 37.60
C LEU A 8 -1.64 0.93 36.45
N TRP A 9 -2.57 0.31 35.72
CA TRP A 9 -2.29 -0.48 34.53
C TRP A 9 -2.13 0.39 33.28
N ASP A 10 -3.00 1.39 33.08
CA ASP A 10 -3.02 2.17 31.85
C ASP A 10 -2.02 3.33 31.85
N HIS A 11 -1.91 4.08 32.96
CA HIS A 11 -1.16 5.35 33.02
C HIS A 11 0.02 5.32 33.99
N GLY A 12 0.01 4.42 34.98
CA GLY A 12 1.16 4.19 35.85
C GLY A 12 1.42 5.38 36.76
N ALA A 13 2.69 5.77 36.90
CA ALA A 13 3.07 6.89 37.77
C ALA A 13 2.39 8.22 37.38
N ASP A 14 2.09 8.42 36.09
CA ASP A 14 1.43 9.65 35.61
C ASP A 14 0.03 9.81 36.18
N ALA A 15 -0.62 8.71 36.61
CA ALA A 15 -1.93 8.76 37.24
C ALA A 15 -1.88 9.23 38.69
N PHE A 16 -0.71 9.33 39.34
CA PHE A 16 -0.60 9.80 40.73
C PHE A 16 -1.23 11.21 40.88
N PRO A 17 -2.09 11.45 41.89
CA PRO A 17 -2.37 10.64 43.09
C PRO A 17 -3.49 9.60 42.95
N TYR A 18 -3.76 9.13 41.73
CA TYR A 18 -4.76 8.12 41.35
C TYR A 18 -6.20 8.55 41.65
N THR A 19 -6.50 9.81 41.35
CA THR A 19 -7.84 10.37 41.49
C THR A 19 -8.60 10.33 40.17
N PHE A 20 -9.92 10.43 40.25
CA PHE A 20 -10.78 10.51 39.06
C PHE A 20 -10.50 11.78 38.25
N GLU A 21 -10.21 12.89 38.93
CA GLU A 21 -9.89 14.18 38.31
C GLU A 21 -8.60 14.08 37.49
N LYS A 22 -7.57 13.43 38.05
CA LYS A 22 -6.30 13.22 37.33
C LYS A 22 -6.48 12.35 36.09
N LEU A 23 -7.36 11.35 36.19
CA LEU A 23 -7.70 10.50 35.05
C LEU A 23 -8.44 11.27 33.95
N GLN A 24 -9.34 12.19 34.29
CA GLN A 24 -10.00 13.02 33.29
C GLN A 24 -9.00 13.94 32.59
N GLU A 25 -8.07 14.53 33.33
CA GLU A 25 -6.98 15.35 32.77
C GLU A 25 -6.13 14.54 31.78
N LEU A 26 -5.68 13.33 32.15
CA LEU A 26 -4.89 12.48 31.27
C LEU A 26 -5.68 12.05 30.02
N ARG A 27 -6.95 11.64 30.18
CA ARG A 27 -7.79 11.25 29.04
C ARG A 27 -8.12 12.41 28.11
N ALA A 28 -8.27 13.62 28.63
CA ALA A 28 -8.49 14.81 27.81
C ALA A 28 -7.27 15.15 26.94
N ASN A 29 -6.06 14.82 27.39
CA ASN A 29 -4.84 14.99 26.59
C ASN A 29 -4.65 13.86 25.57
N ASP A 30 -5.11 12.65 25.89
CA ASP A 30 -4.99 11.47 25.02
C ASP A 30 -6.08 11.41 23.91
N TRP A 31 -7.18 12.19 24.00
CA TRP A 31 -8.33 12.10 23.09
C TRP A 31 -8.66 13.45 22.41
N PRO A 32 -9.07 13.49 21.11
CA PRO A 32 -9.35 12.37 20.20
C PRO A 32 -8.23 11.97 19.23
N ILE A 33 -7.18 12.77 19.07
CA ILE A 33 -6.15 12.62 18.01
C ILE A 33 -4.73 12.76 18.58
N TRP A 34 -4.56 12.84 19.91
CA TRP A 34 -3.26 13.09 20.54
C TRP A 34 -2.53 14.32 19.96
N GLU A 35 -3.25 15.32 19.44
CA GLU A 35 -2.68 16.58 18.94
C GLU A 35 -2.66 17.62 20.06
N THR A 36 -1.82 17.38 21.07
CA THR A 36 -1.49 18.40 22.07
C THR A 36 -0.17 19.09 21.69
N PRO A 37 0.13 20.29 22.22
CA PRO A 37 1.46 20.89 22.06
C PRO A 37 2.60 19.95 22.49
N SER A 38 2.33 19.01 23.40
CA SER A 38 3.29 18.03 23.90
C SER A 38 3.40 16.73 23.09
N THR A 39 2.54 16.47 22.10
CA THR A 39 2.53 15.21 21.32
C THR A 39 2.38 15.43 19.82
N SER A 40 2.32 16.69 19.39
CA SER A 40 2.32 17.11 17.97
C SER A 40 3.70 17.00 17.30
N THR A 41 4.74 16.64 18.06
CA THR A 41 6.11 16.46 17.58
C THR A 41 6.64 15.08 17.98
N PHE A 42 7.62 14.58 17.22
CA PHE A 42 8.27 13.30 17.48
C PHE A 42 8.88 13.23 18.88
N GLU A 43 9.56 14.30 19.31
CA GLU A 43 10.18 14.41 20.63
C GLU A 43 9.13 14.45 21.73
N GLY A 44 8.04 15.18 21.50
CA GLY A 44 6.92 15.26 22.43
C GLY A 44 6.27 13.89 22.64
N LEU A 45 6.04 13.15 21.55
CA LEU A 45 5.51 11.78 21.59
C LEU A 45 6.41 10.86 22.43
N LEU A 46 7.72 10.94 22.21
CA LEU A 46 8.74 10.18 22.96
C LEU A 46 9.04 10.75 24.36
N GLY A 47 8.47 11.89 24.74
CA GLY A 47 8.70 12.53 26.03
C GLY A 47 10.17 12.90 26.28
N CYS A 48 10.90 13.25 25.22
CA CYS A 48 12.32 13.54 25.25
C CYS A 48 12.64 14.93 24.67
N SER A 49 13.91 15.34 24.78
CA SER A 49 14.45 16.53 24.14
C SER A 49 15.18 16.16 22.84
N PRO A 50 15.31 17.07 21.86
CA PRO A 50 16.05 16.80 20.62
C PRO A 50 17.51 16.37 20.83
N SER A 51 18.12 16.78 21.96
CA SER A 51 19.49 16.44 22.36
C SER A 51 19.63 15.10 23.08
N ASP A 52 18.51 14.46 23.43
CA ASP A 52 18.56 13.14 24.06
C ASP A 52 18.99 12.09 23.04
N PHE A 53 19.44 10.93 23.53
CA PHE A 53 20.06 9.90 22.70
C PHE A 53 19.26 8.60 22.70
N VAL A 54 19.29 7.92 21.56
CA VAL A 54 19.02 6.47 21.47
C VAL A 54 20.33 5.75 21.20
N TYR A 55 20.41 4.49 21.66
CA TYR A 55 21.65 3.71 21.58
C TYR A 55 21.45 2.39 20.84
N LYS A 56 22.50 1.86 20.23
CA LYS A 56 22.51 0.50 19.71
C LYS A 56 23.81 -0.19 20.07
N ASN A 57 23.71 -1.47 20.42
CA ASN A 57 24.86 -2.29 20.75
C ASN A 57 25.28 -3.04 19.49
N ASN A 58 26.53 -2.87 19.07
CA ASN A 58 27.09 -3.67 17.99
C ASN A 58 27.64 -5.00 18.52
N THR A 59 27.76 -5.97 17.63
CA THR A 59 28.32 -7.30 17.92
C THR A 59 29.75 -7.27 18.45
N ALA A 60 30.49 -6.18 18.25
CA ALA A 60 31.84 -5.94 18.78
C ALA A 60 31.86 -5.45 20.24
N GLY A 61 30.69 -5.16 20.84
CA GLY A 61 30.60 -4.58 22.19
C GLY A 61 30.65 -3.06 22.24
N ASP A 62 30.77 -2.39 21.09
CA ASP A 62 30.71 -0.93 20.99
C ASP A 62 29.26 -0.44 21.08
N CYS A 63 29.04 0.60 21.89
CA CYS A 63 27.77 1.30 22.01
C CYS A 63 27.80 2.53 21.10
N GLU A 64 26.98 2.52 20.06
CA GLU A 64 26.73 3.69 19.22
C GLU A 64 25.54 4.47 19.77
N GLN A 65 25.57 5.78 19.65
CA GLN A 65 24.47 6.67 20.03
C GLN A 65 24.19 7.69 18.93
N VAL A 66 22.92 8.09 18.81
CA VAL A 66 22.48 9.14 17.88
C VAL A 66 21.46 10.01 18.60
N THR A 67 21.44 11.31 18.30
CA THR A 67 20.46 12.21 18.91
C THR A 67 19.08 12.00 18.32
N ILE A 68 18.04 12.35 19.08
CA ILE A 68 16.66 12.34 18.58
C ILE A 68 16.50 13.28 17.37
N SER A 69 17.18 14.42 17.37
CA SER A 69 17.14 15.39 16.26
C SER A 69 17.67 14.84 14.92
N GLU A 70 18.57 13.87 14.93
CA GLU A 70 19.08 13.23 13.70
C GLU A 70 18.11 12.18 13.13
N LEU A 71 17.09 11.80 13.90
CA LEU A 71 16.05 10.86 13.47
C LEU A 71 14.85 11.58 12.85
N THR A 72 14.61 12.85 13.17
CA THR A 72 13.40 13.58 12.73
C THR A 72 13.34 13.84 11.23
N GLU A 73 14.49 13.80 10.53
CA GLU A 73 14.56 13.91 9.06
C GLU A 73 14.32 12.58 8.33
N LYS A 74 14.08 11.49 9.07
CA LYS A 74 13.96 10.13 8.53
C LYS A 74 12.55 9.58 8.77
N VAL A 75 12.20 8.53 8.03
CA VAL A 75 11.08 7.67 8.39
C VAL A 75 11.51 6.81 9.59
N VAL A 76 10.83 6.96 10.72
CA VAL A 76 11.17 6.23 11.95
C VAL A 76 10.05 5.27 12.32
N ALA A 77 10.35 3.97 12.33
CA ALA A 77 9.47 2.98 12.90
C ALA A 77 9.70 2.86 14.41
N LEU A 78 8.67 3.14 15.21
CA LEU A 78 8.66 2.82 16.64
C LEU A 78 8.21 1.37 16.82
N TYR A 79 9.15 0.46 17.06
CA TYR A 79 8.83 -0.94 17.34
C TYR A 79 8.51 -1.09 18.82
N LEU A 80 7.21 -1.16 19.13
CA LEU A 80 6.73 -1.42 20.48
C LEU A 80 6.89 -2.92 20.75
N THR A 81 7.69 -3.30 21.75
CA THR A 81 8.04 -4.71 21.96
C THR A 81 6.81 -5.55 22.33
N GLY A 82 6.34 -6.37 21.40
CA GLY A 82 5.33 -7.42 21.57
C GLY A 82 5.76 -8.70 20.84
N PHE A 83 5.02 -9.81 21.04
CA PHE A 83 5.31 -11.11 20.43
C PHE A 83 5.66 -11.03 18.93
N ASP A 84 6.46 -12.00 18.48
CA ASP A 84 7.83 -11.86 17.97
C ASP A 84 8.01 -12.34 16.52
N SER A 85 6.90 -12.72 15.86
CA SER A 85 6.92 -13.23 14.49
C SER A 85 7.20 -12.16 13.43
N PHE A 86 6.98 -10.87 13.73
CA PHE A 86 7.18 -9.78 12.77
C PHE A 86 8.63 -9.29 12.68
N ILE A 87 9.46 -9.55 13.70
CA ILE A 87 10.85 -9.09 13.75
C ILE A 87 11.64 -9.48 12.48
N PRO A 88 11.60 -10.75 11.99
CA PRO A 88 12.33 -11.13 10.79
C PRO A 88 11.87 -10.39 9.54
N THR A 89 10.56 -10.19 9.38
CA THR A 89 9.98 -9.45 8.24
C THR A 89 10.44 -8.00 8.26
N LEU A 90 10.29 -7.33 9.40
CA LEU A 90 10.70 -5.94 9.57
C LEU A 90 12.21 -5.75 9.38
N HIS A 91 13.01 -6.66 9.94
CA HIS A 91 14.47 -6.60 9.79
C HIS A 91 14.90 -6.76 8.33
N LYS A 92 14.29 -7.71 7.61
CA LYS A 92 14.56 -7.88 6.18
C LYS A 92 14.25 -6.59 5.41
N VAL A 93 13.11 -5.96 5.64
CA VAL A 93 12.77 -4.69 4.95
C VAL A 93 13.74 -3.57 5.34
N TYR A 94 14.13 -3.48 6.61
CA TYR A 94 15.15 -2.53 7.08
C TYR A 94 16.48 -2.68 6.32
N GLU A 95 16.98 -3.91 6.17
CA GLU A 95 18.22 -4.16 5.41
C GLU A 95 18.08 -3.77 3.93
N HIS A 96 16.93 -4.02 3.31
CA HIS A 96 16.70 -3.61 1.92
C HIS A 96 16.66 -2.08 1.80
N CYS A 97 16.02 -1.38 2.74
CA CYS A 97 16.01 0.08 2.77
C CYS A 97 17.43 0.65 2.88
N ARG A 98 18.25 0.07 3.75
CA ARG A 98 19.67 0.44 3.90
C ARG A 98 20.46 0.20 2.62
N ALA A 99 20.25 -0.92 1.95
CA ALA A 99 20.91 -1.23 0.67
C ALA A 99 20.54 -0.24 -0.45
N GLN A 100 19.33 0.33 -0.40
CA GLN A 100 18.86 1.35 -1.35
C GLN A 100 19.10 2.80 -0.88
N ASN A 101 19.79 3.02 0.24
CA ASN A 101 20.00 4.33 0.87
C ASN A 101 18.70 5.09 1.19
N LEU A 102 17.61 4.38 1.48
CA LEU A 102 16.37 4.97 1.97
C LEU A 102 16.55 5.41 3.43
N ALA A 103 16.08 6.61 3.75
CA ALA A 103 16.17 7.21 5.08
C ALA A 103 15.15 6.58 6.05
N PHE A 104 15.39 5.32 6.43
CA PHE A 104 14.55 4.53 7.33
C PHE A 104 15.35 4.07 8.55
N GLU A 105 14.82 4.31 9.76
CA GLU A 105 15.40 3.84 11.02
C GLU A 105 14.35 3.17 11.89
N ILE A 106 14.79 2.22 12.72
CA ILE A 106 13.94 1.53 13.69
C ILE A 106 14.39 1.89 15.10
N VAL A 107 13.45 2.37 15.92
CA VAL A 107 13.64 2.64 17.35
C VAL A 107 12.77 1.67 18.15
N LEU A 108 13.43 0.85 18.94
CA LEU A 108 12.86 -0.09 19.87
C LEU A 108 12.34 0.64 21.11
N VAL A 109 11.08 0.36 21.47
CA VAL A 109 10.43 0.86 22.69
C VAL A 109 10.01 -0.32 23.54
N TYR A 110 10.58 -0.44 24.74
CA TYR A 110 10.31 -1.55 25.66
C TYR A 110 8.91 -1.43 26.30
N MET A 111 8.18 -2.56 26.33
CA MET A 111 6.81 -2.70 26.83
C MET A 111 6.71 -3.85 27.85
N PRO A 112 7.24 -3.69 29.09
CA PRO A 112 7.28 -4.78 30.08
C PRO A 112 5.91 -5.14 30.70
N PHE A 113 4.80 -4.61 30.18
CA PHE A 113 3.53 -4.52 30.92
C PHE A 113 2.69 -5.81 30.98
N ASP A 114 2.97 -6.79 30.13
CA ASP A 114 2.08 -7.95 29.98
C ASP A 114 2.51 -9.14 30.86
N ASP A 115 3.82 -9.46 30.90
CA ASP A 115 4.32 -10.70 31.54
C ASP A 115 5.45 -10.49 32.57
N CYS A 116 5.97 -9.27 32.77
CA CYS A 116 7.17 -9.04 33.57
C CYS A 116 7.05 -7.85 34.53
N LEU A 117 7.19 -8.09 35.85
CA LEU A 117 7.17 -7.02 36.85
C LEU A 117 8.47 -6.20 36.90
N ASP A 118 9.57 -6.73 36.33
CA ASP A 118 10.89 -6.09 36.33
C ASP A 118 11.28 -5.64 34.90
N PRO A 119 11.29 -4.32 34.63
CA PRO A 119 11.67 -3.78 33.33
C PRO A 119 13.09 -4.16 32.89
N ASP A 120 14.05 -4.28 33.81
CA ASP A 120 15.44 -4.57 33.44
C ASP A 120 15.59 -6.01 32.94
N ILE A 121 14.89 -6.95 33.60
CA ILE A 121 14.84 -8.35 33.16
C ILE A 121 14.15 -8.47 31.80
N TYR A 122 13.06 -7.73 31.59
CA TYR A 122 12.35 -7.70 30.32
C TYR A 122 13.24 -7.15 29.19
N ASN A 123 13.91 -6.02 29.43
CA ASN A 123 14.79 -5.38 28.45
C ASN A 123 15.93 -6.32 28.05
N ALA A 124 16.58 -6.96 29.02
CA ALA A 124 17.63 -7.94 28.77
C ALA A 124 17.16 -9.14 27.94
N LYS A 125 15.92 -9.62 28.16
CA LYS A 125 15.31 -10.69 27.36
C LYS A 125 15.12 -10.26 25.90
N VAL A 126 14.55 -9.06 25.67
CA VAL A 126 14.36 -8.52 24.31
C VAL A 126 15.70 -8.35 23.61
N ASP A 127 16.69 -7.78 24.30
CA ASP A 127 18.04 -7.60 23.74
C ASP A 127 18.71 -8.93 23.39
N SER A 128 18.53 -9.96 24.22
CA SER A 128 19.01 -11.32 23.91
C SER A 128 18.38 -11.90 22.64
N VAL A 129 17.08 -11.65 22.40
CA VAL A 129 16.40 -12.10 21.17
C VAL A 129 16.97 -11.39 19.95
N LEU A 130 17.12 -10.07 20.00
CA LEU A 130 17.68 -9.28 18.90
C LEU A 130 19.14 -9.68 18.62
N GLN A 131 19.94 -9.88 19.68
CA GLN A 131 21.34 -10.32 19.55
C GLN A 131 21.46 -11.69 18.89
N LYS A 132 20.61 -12.66 19.26
CA LYS A 132 20.59 -13.99 18.62
C LYS A 132 20.26 -13.93 17.13
N GLN A 133 19.50 -12.92 16.71
CA GLN A 133 19.15 -12.67 15.31
C GLN A 133 20.12 -11.71 14.61
N ASN A 134 21.21 -11.29 15.28
CA ASN A 134 22.18 -10.33 14.77
C ASN A 134 21.57 -8.95 14.40
N ILE A 135 20.53 -8.54 15.14
CA ILE A 135 19.79 -7.29 14.89
C ILE A 135 20.35 -6.15 15.75
N SER A 136 20.73 -5.05 15.09
CA SER A 136 21.19 -3.82 15.73
C SER A 136 20.25 -2.65 15.41
N TRP A 137 19.14 -2.55 16.15
CA TRP A 137 18.21 -1.41 16.10
C TRP A 137 18.50 -0.39 17.20
N TRP A 138 18.05 0.84 17.02
CA TRP A 138 18.16 1.87 18.06
C TRP A 138 17.25 1.52 19.24
N ARG A 139 17.68 1.82 20.46
CA ARG A 139 16.96 1.56 21.70
C ARG A 139 16.66 2.87 22.38
N LEU A 140 15.38 3.11 22.62
CA LEU A 140 14.97 4.19 23.49
C LEU A 140 15.22 3.77 24.94
N PRO A 141 15.91 4.59 25.76
CA PRO A 141 16.01 4.34 27.20
C PRO A 141 14.62 4.12 27.80
N PHE A 142 14.48 3.13 28.68
CA PHE A 142 13.18 2.78 29.23
C PHE A 142 12.57 3.96 29.98
N ASN A 143 11.36 4.32 29.59
CA ASN A 143 10.55 5.33 30.26
C ASN A 143 9.11 4.82 30.36
N ASN A 144 8.70 4.49 31.59
CA ASN A 144 7.37 3.93 31.86
C ASN A 144 6.23 4.81 31.33
N SER A 145 6.34 6.13 31.45
CA SER A 145 5.31 7.07 31.00
C SER A 145 5.17 7.05 29.48
N VAL A 146 6.30 7.02 28.76
CA VAL A 146 6.35 6.96 27.29
C VAL A 146 5.82 5.63 26.76
N SER A 147 6.29 4.51 27.32
CA SER A 147 5.85 3.18 26.92
C SER A 147 4.33 3.01 27.10
N ARG A 148 3.79 3.46 28.23
CA ARG A 148 2.33 3.43 28.46
C ARG A 148 1.57 4.35 27.54
N ARG A 149 2.10 5.55 27.28
CA ARG A 149 1.52 6.51 26.34
C ARG A 149 1.37 5.88 24.95
N LEU A 150 2.46 5.32 24.42
CA LEU A 150 2.48 4.66 23.12
C LEU A 150 1.56 3.42 23.07
N LYS A 151 1.46 2.65 24.17
CA LYS A 151 0.52 1.52 24.27
C LYS A 151 -0.95 1.95 24.12
N ARG A 152 -1.29 3.19 24.49
CA ARG A 152 -2.66 3.75 24.38
C ARG A 152 -2.91 4.48 23.06
N LEU A 153 -1.95 4.51 22.14
CA LEU A 153 -2.07 5.23 20.88
C LEU A 153 -3.01 4.50 19.94
N THR A 154 -4.32 4.76 20.07
CA THR A 154 -5.35 4.17 19.19
C THR A 154 -5.67 5.03 17.97
N ASN A 155 -5.48 6.35 18.09
CA ASN A 155 -5.60 7.36 17.01
C ASN A 155 -4.42 8.32 17.14
N GLY A 156 -3.33 8.03 16.44
CA GLY A 156 -2.11 8.82 16.52
C GLY A 156 -2.27 10.22 15.91
N PRO A 157 -1.34 11.14 16.22
CA PRO A 157 -1.28 12.41 15.53
C PRO A 157 -1.03 12.19 14.03
N ARG A 158 -1.41 13.16 13.18
CA ARG A 158 -1.36 13.00 11.71
C ARG A 158 -0.02 12.57 11.12
N TYR A 159 1.08 12.84 11.80
CA TYR A 159 2.43 12.46 11.34
C TYR A 159 2.82 11.02 11.73
N VAL A 160 1.98 10.29 12.47
CA VAL A 160 2.18 8.89 12.85
C VAL A 160 1.27 8.01 12.00
N GLU A 161 1.89 7.08 11.27
CA GLU A 161 1.16 5.98 10.62
C GLU A 161 1.01 4.81 11.60
N LEU A 162 -0.23 4.44 11.91
CA LEU A 162 -0.52 3.32 12.81
C LEU A 162 -0.50 1.97 12.09
N TYR A 163 -0.65 1.96 10.76
CA TYR A 163 -0.69 0.73 9.94
C TYR A 163 0.66 0.39 9.29
N GLY A 164 1.76 0.96 9.79
CA GLY A 164 3.08 0.78 9.21
C GLY A 164 3.52 -0.70 9.18
N ALA A 165 3.14 -1.49 10.19
CA ALA A 165 3.45 -2.92 10.24
C ALA A 165 2.72 -3.70 9.13
N GLU A 166 1.43 -3.44 8.93
CA GLU A 166 0.61 -4.06 7.89
C GLU A 166 1.09 -3.67 6.49
N ILE A 167 1.46 -2.39 6.29
CA ILE A 167 2.01 -1.92 5.02
C ILE A 167 3.34 -2.65 4.72
N ILE A 168 4.23 -2.76 5.71
CA ILE A 168 5.50 -3.47 5.58
C ILE A 168 5.27 -4.97 5.29
N ASP A 169 4.32 -5.61 5.97
CA ASP A 169 4.02 -7.02 5.78
C ASP A 169 3.49 -7.31 4.36
N GLN A 170 2.65 -6.42 3.84
CA GLN A 170 2.00 -6.63 2.54
C GLN A 170 2.84 -6.16 1.34
N PHE A 171 3.54 -5.02 1.46
CA PHE A 171 4.25 -4.38 0.34
C PHE A 171 5.77 -4.48 0.47
N GLY A 172 6.30 -4.94 1.60
CA GLY A 172 7.74 -4.98 1.84
C GLY A 172 8.36 -3.61 1.63
N ILE A 173 9.48 -3.55 0.89
CA ILE A 173 10.16 -2.29 0.57
C ILE A 173 9.38 -1.37 -0.37
N GLU A 174 8.51 -1.92 -1.22
CA GLU A 174 7.68 -1.12 -2.14
C GLU A 174 6.64 -0.27 -1.37
N GLY A 175 6.42 -0.60 -0.09
CA GLY A 175 5.58 0.18 0.80
C GLY A 175 6.21 1.48 1.28
N PHE A 176 7.52 1.72 1.10
CA PHE A 176 8.21 2.92 1.60
C PHE A 176 7.56 4.21 1.03
N PRO A 177 7.26 5.25 1.83
CA PRO A 177 7.67 5.53 3.21
C PRO A 177 6.82 4.87 4.32
N PHE A 178 6.14 3.76 4.02
CA PHE A 178 5.32 2.96 4.92
C PHE A 178 4.13 3.72 5.51
N THR A 179 3.56 4.61 4.69
CA THR A 179 2.33 5.35 5.01
C THR A 179 1.25 5.06 3.98
N ARG A 180 -0.01 5.15 4.39
CA ARG A 180 -1.15 4.92 3.49
C ARG A 180 -1.12 5.89 2.31
N GLU A 181 -0.82 7.17 2.57
CA GLU A 181 -0.66 8.17 1.52
C GLU A 181 0.55 7.87 0.62
N GLY A 182 1.66 7.39 1.20
CA GLY A 182 2.87 7.04 0.44
C GLY A 182 2.63 5.93 -0.58
N ILE A 183 1.85 4.90 -0.22
CA ILE A 183 1.50 3.83 -1.17
C ILE A 183 0.45 4.27 -2.20
N VAL A 184 -0.47 5.18 -1.84
CA VAL A 184 -1.40 5.80 -2.80
C VAL A 184 -0.63 6.60 -3.84
N GLU A 185 0.28 7.46 -3.42
CA GLU A 185 1.11 8.27 -4.31
C GLU A 185 2.04 7.42 -5.19
N SER A 186 2.62 6.36 -4.63
CA SER A 186 3.45 5.42 -5.40
C SER A 186 2.62 4.68 -6.47
N GLY A 187 1.41 4.24 -6.12
CA GLY A 187 0.45 3.66 -7.06
C GLY A 187 0.06 4.62 -8.19
N LEU A 188 -0.24 5.86 -7.82
CA LEU A 188 -0.58 6.93 -8.75
C LEU A 188 0.55 7.21 -9.72
N MET A 189 1.77 7.37 -9.23
CA MET A 189 2.95 7.60 -10.07
C MET A 189 3.17 6.43 -11.02
N ARG A 190 3.12 5.19 -10.52
CA ARG A 190 3.23 3.97 -11.33
C ARG A 190 2.21 3.96 -12.47
N LEU A 191 0.93 4.18 -12.20
CA LEU A 191 -0.12 4.15 -13.23
C LEU A 191 -0.02 5.34 -14.20
N ARG A 192 0.35 6.53 -13.72
CA ARG A 192 0.49 7.73 -14.55
C ARG A 192 1.64 7.62 -15.55
N GLU A 193 2.68 6.85 -15.24
CA GLU A 193 3.79 6.58 -16.16
C GLU A 193 3.39 5.62 -17.29
N LEU A 194 2.33 4.84 -17.11
CA LEU A 194 1.87 3.90 -18.13
C LEU A 194 1.17 4.61 -19.28
N THR A 195 1.53 4.17 -20.47
CA THR A 195 0.93 4.57 -21.74
C THR A 195 0.49 3.37 -22.56
N LEU A 196 -0.38 3.57 -23.53
CA LEU A 196 -0.75 2.54 -24.52
C LEU A 196 0.49 1.89 -25.15
N ASP A 197 1.48 2.66 -25.57
CA ASP A 197 2.73 2.14 -26.13
C ASP A 197 3.48 1.25 -25.13
N SER A 198 3.64 1.70 -23.88
CA SER A 198 4.37 0.95 -22.84
C SER A 198 3.72 -0.38 -22.43
N LEU A 199 2.42 -0.52 -22.73
CA LEU A 199 1.61 -1.68 -22.40
C LEU A 199 1.36 -2.57 -23.62
N LEU A 200 1.15 -2.04 -24.81
CA LEU A 200 0.76 -2.82 -26.00
C LEU A 200 1.94 -3.19 -26.90
N VAL A 201 3.05 -2.43 -26.87
CA VAL A 201 4.26 -2.75 -27.62
C VAL A 201 5.11 -3.75 -26.82
N TYR A 202 5.49 -4.86 -27.45
CA TYR A 202 6.29 -5.90 -26.81
C TYR A 202 7.31 -6.50 -27.78
N GLY A 203 8.60 -6.43 -27.44
CA GLY A 203 9.68 -6.84 -28.32
C GLY A 203 9.61 -6.08 -29.66
N SER A 204 9.53 -6.82 -30.77
CA SER A 204 9.34 -6.24 -32.11
C SER A 204 7.87 -6.02 -32.49
N ARG A 205 6.90 -6.46 -31.67
CA ARG A 205 5.46 -6.34 -31.95
C ARG A 205 4.96 -4.98 -31.50
N ASN A 206 4.53 -4.15 -32.45
CA ASN A 206 4.02 -2.79 -32.23
C ASN A 206 2.63 -2.56 -32.84
N TYR A 207 1.84 -3.62 -32.98
CA TYR A 207 0.53 -3.57 -33.62
C TYR A 207 -0.53 -4.33 -32.83
N VAL A 208 -1.79 -3.95 -33.08
CA VAL A 208 -3.03 -4.67 -32.72
C VAL A 208 -3.77 -5.08 -33.99
N ILE A 209 -4.73 -5.99 -33.88
CA ILE A 209 -5.43 -6.60 -35.02
C ILE A 209 -6.92 -6.25 -34.97
N ARG A 210 -7.53 -6.01 -36.14
CA ARG A 210 -8.99 -6.05 -36.34
C ARG A 210 -9.28 -6.80 -37.64
N GLY A 211 -9.94 -7.95 -37.53
CA GLY A 211 -10.08 -8.87 -38.66
C GLY A 211 -8.70 -9.29 -39.15
N ASN A 212 -8.44 -9.05 -40.44
CA ASN A 212 -7.13 -9.31 -41.04
C ASN A 212 -6.22 -8.07 -41.08
N ASN A 213 -6.66 -6.94 -40.53
CA ASN A 213 -5.92 -5.67 -40.59
C ASN A 213 -5.04 -5.51 -39.36
N LYS A 214 -3.76 -5.20 -39.57
CA LYS A 214 -2.82 -4.79 -38.52
C LYS A 214 -2.81 -3.28 -38.42
N ILE A 215 -2.98 -2.77 -37.21
CA ILE A 215 -3.00 -1.33 -36.89
C ILE A 215 -1.84 -1.07 -35.94
N VAL A 216 -0.98 -0.11 -36.27
CA VAL A 216 0.18 0.24 -35.43
C VAL A 216 -0.32 0.91 -34.14
N VAL A 217 0.25 0.55 -32.99
CA VAL A 217 -0.18 1.06 -31.67
C VAL A 217 -0.15 2.59 -31.61
N SER A 218 0.82 3.23 -32.26
CA SER A 218 0.93 4.70 -32.30
C SER A 218 -0.26 5.38 -32.98
N GLU A 219 -1.03 4.69 -33.82
CA GLU A 219 -2.26 5.21 -34.46
C GLU A 219 -3.46 5.24 -33.52
N LEU A 220 -3.35 4.62 -32.33
CA LEU A 220 -4.37 4.68 -31.28
C LEU A 220 -4.32 5.99 -30.50
N LYS A 221 -3.20 6.73 -30.59
CA LYS A 221 -3.09 8.05 -29.96
C LYS A 221 -4.09 9.03 -30.57
N GLY A 222 -4.67 9.90 -29.74
CA GLY A 222 -5.76 10.79 -30.13
C GLY A 222 -7.15 10.14 -30.07
N ARG A 223 -7.25 8.91 -29.53
CA ARG A 223 -8.51 8.19 -29.31
C ARG A 223 -8.71 7.91 -27.83
N ASN A 224 -9.95 7.90 -27.37
CA ASN A 224 -10.29 7.31 -26.09
C ASN A 224 -10.32 5.78 -26.27
N ILE A 225 -9.53 5.07 -25.48
CA ILE A 225 -9.40 3.61 -25.60
C ILE A 225 -9.84 2.96 -24.30
N LEU A 226 -10.71 1.95 -24.39
CA LEU A 226 -10.91 0.99 -23.29
C LEU A 226 -10.00 -0.21 -23.51
N LEU A 227 -9.07 -0.44 -22.60
CA LEU A 227 -8.29 -1.66 -22.55
C LEU A 227 -9.09 -2.71 -21.80
N TYR A 228 -9.41 -3.81 -22.48
CA TYR A 228 -10.20 -4.91 -21.94
C TYR A 228 -9.29 -6.10 -21.62
N LEU A 229 -9.09 -6.38 -20.34
CA LEU A 229 -8.26 -7.45 -19.83
C LEU A 229 -9.14 -8.61 -19.35
N ASP A 230 -9.00 -9.78 -19.97
CA ASP A 230 -9.75 -10.98 -19.56
C ASP A 230 -8.94 -12.24 -19.87
N TYR A 231 -9.31 -13.35 -19.25
CA TYR A 231 -8.80 -14.66 -19.63
C TYR A 231 -9.96 -15.62 -19.82
N TYR A 232 -9.76 -16.57 -20.74
CA TYR A 232 -10.76 -17.56 -21.05
C TYR A 232 -10.94 -18.52 -19.87
N LEU A 233 -12.18 -18.66 -19.41
CA LEU A 233 -12.52 -19.60 -18.34
C LEU A 233 -14.00 -19.99 -18.45
N MET A 234 -14.27 -21.29 -18.43
CA MET A 234 -15.61 -21.88 -18.57
C MET A 234 -16.33 -21.36 -19.81
N ASP A 235 -15.71 -21.57 -20.98
CA ASP A 235 -16.26 -21.29 -22.30
C ASP A 235 -16.74 -19.84 -22.52
N SER A 236 -16.15 -18.87 -21.82
CA SER A 236 -16.60 -17.48 -21.89
C SER A 236 -15.52 -16.47 -21.50
N PHE A 237 -15.78 -15.20 -21.86
CA PHE A 237 -15.16 -14.02 -21.28
C PHE A 237 -16.21 -13.28 -20.46
N THR A 238 -15.87 -12.84 -19.24
CA THR A 238 -16.86 -12.39 -18.25
C THR A 238 -17.61 -11.14 -18.69
N LEU A 239 -16.93 -10.20 -19.36
CA LEU A 239 -17.51 -8.90 -19.72
C LEU A 239 -17.99 -8.79 -21.16
N TYR A 240 -17.83 -9.84 -21.98
CA TYR A 240 -18.05 -9.74 -23.42
C TYR A 240 -19.43 -9.14 -23.79
N HIS A 241 -20.52 -9.69 -23.24
CA HIS A 241 -21.86 -9.24 -23.59
C HIS A 241 -22.17 -7.83 -23.09
N GLU A 242 -21.75 -7.50 -21.87
CA GLU A 242 -21.96 -6.17 -21.27
C GLU A 242 -21.15 -5.12 -22.03
N LEU A 243 -19.88 -5.41 -22.32
CA LEU A 243 -19.00 -4.55 -23.09
C LEU A 243 -19.48 -4.37 -24.53
N LEU A 244 -20.09 -5.38 -25.16
CA LEU A 244 -20.65 -5.25 -26.50
C LEU A 244 -21.78 -4.22 -26.57
N ILE A 245 -22.64 -4.18 -25.54
CA ILE A 245 -23.71 -3.18 -25.44
C ILE A 245 -23.10 -1.79 -25.30
N TRP A 246 -22.22 -1.60 -24.30
CA TRP A 246 -21.55 -0.33 -24.08
C TRP A 246 -20.73 0.13 -25.29
N TYR A 247 -20.02 -0.78 -25.96
CA TYR A 247 -19.23 -0.47 -27.13
C TYR A 247 -20.07 0.17 -28.23
N ASN A 248 -21.23 -0.42 -28.55
CA ASN A 248 -22.11 0.11 -29.59
C ASN A 248 -22.70 1.47 -29.21
N GLU A 249 -23.10 1.65 -27.94
CA GLU A 249 -23.67 2.91 -27.43
C GLU A 249 -22.62 4.03 -27.42
N ILE A 250 -21.43 3.78 -26.85
CA ILE A 250 -20.34 4.76 -26.81
C ILE A 250 -19.86 5.09 -28.24
N LYS A 251 -19.69 4.08 -29.10
CA LYS A 251 -19.18 4.28 -30.48
C LYS A 251 -20.13 5.11 -31.34
N ALA A 252 -21.43 5.07 -31.08
CA ALA A 252 -22.42 5.89 -31.77
C ALA A 252 -22.25 7.39 -31.45
N ASN A 253 -21.91 7.72 -30.20
CA ASN A 253 -21.74 9.10 -29.73
C ASN A 253 -20.28 9.61 -29.88
N HIS A 254 -19.30 8.70 -29.81
CA HIS A 254 -17.87 8.98 -29.85
C HIS A 254 -17.19 8.16 -30.96
N PRO A 255 -17.18 8.63 -32.23
CA PRO A 255 -16.65 7.85 -33.34
C PRO A 255 -15.16 7.48 -33.21
N THR A 256 -14.39 8.27 -32.47
CA THR A 256 -12.96 8.06 -32.21
C THR A 256 -12.69 7.03 -31.11
N PHE A 257 -13.68 6.65 -30.30
CA PHE A 257 -13.56 5.65 -29.24
C PHE A 257 -13.23 4.25 -29.80
N ASP A 258 -12.41 3.46 -29.11
CA ASP A 258 -12.20 2.06 -29.46
C ASP A 258 -11.93 1.19 -28.23
N VAL A 259 -12.02 -0.13 -28.40
CA VAL A 259 -11.62 -1.11 -27.38
C VAL A 259 -10.40 -1.87 -27.88
N VAL A 260 -9.45 -2.15 -26.99
CA VAL A 260 -8.35 -3.09 -27.24
C VAL A 260 -8.46 -4.24 -26.26
N PHE A 261 -8.78 -5.43 -26.76
CA PHE A 261 -8.76 -6.66 -25.97
C PHE A 261 -7.32 -7.15 -25.80
N VAL A 262 -6.94 -7.45 -24.56
CA VAL A 262 -5.67 -8.11 -24.22
C VAL A 262 -5.99 -9.35 -23.40
N ARG A 263 -5.61 -10.50 -23.93
CA ARG A 263 -5.77 -11.77 -23.23
C ARG A 263 -4.75 -11.87 -22.08
N LEU A 264 -5.28 -12.07 -20.87
CA LEU A 264 -4.51 -12.42 -19.69
C LEU A 264 -4.16 -13.92 -19.70
N GLN A 265 -2.98 -14.27 -19.19
CA GLN A 265 -2.61 -15.65 -18.93
C GLN A 265 -3.41 -16.16 -17.72
N SER A 266 -4.10 -17.29 -17.89
CA SER A 266 -4.83 -17.93 -16.79
C SER A 266 -3.85 -18.45 -15.74
N MET A 267 -4.10 -18.13 -14.47
CA MET A 267 -3.33 -18.63 -13.32
C MET A 267 -3.66 -20.09 -12.97
N HIS A 268 -4.80 -20.62 -13.43
CA HIS A 268 -5.39 -21.86 -12.92
C HIS A 268 -5.46 -23.02 -13.92
N THR A 269 -5.09 -22.80 -15.19
CA THR A 269 -5.21 -23.81 -16.24
C THR A 269 -3.88 -24.02 -16.95
N SER A 270 -3.29 -25.20 -16.78
CA SER A 270 -2.09 -25.63 -17.53
C SER A 270 -2.39 -25.95 -19.00
N THR A 271 -3.67 -26.09 -19.36
CA THR A 271 -4.15 -26.25 -20.73
C THR A 271 -4.42 -24.88 -21.33
N ILE A 272 -3.56 -24.47 -22.26
CA ILE A 272 -3.80 -23.29 -23.10
C ILE A 272 -4.85 -23.72 -24.14
N GLU A 273 -6.11 -23.40 -23.90
CA GLU A 273 -7.08 -23.33 -24.99
C GLU A 273 -6.70 -22.11 -25.83
N VAL A 274 -5.87 -22.33 -26.84
CA VAL A 274 -5.50 -21.31 -27.81
C VAL A 274 -6.74 -21.11 -28.69
N GLU A 275 -7.71 -20.30 -28.24
CA GLU A 275 -8.58 -19.65 -29.22
C GLU A 275 -7.66 -18.87 -30.17
N ASP A 276 -7.75 -19.21 -31.46
CA ASP A 276 -7.01 -18.53 -32.51
C ASP A 276 -7.43 -17.05 -32.51
N GLU A 277 -6.47 -16.14 -32.68
CA GLU A 277 -6.75 -14.71 -32.83
C GLU A 277 -7.78 -14.46 -33.96
N SER A 278 -7.79 -15.33 -34.97
CA SER A 278 -8.79 -15.32 -36.04
C SER A 278 -10.22 -15.63 -35.55
N GLU A 279 -10.39 -16.54 -34.59
CA GLU A 279 -11.71 -16.88 -34.03
C GLU A 279 -12.21 -15.74 -33.14
N LEU A 280 -11.34 -15.23 -32.26
CA LEU A 280 -11.63 -14.06 -31.44
C LEU A 280 -12.00 -12.84 -32.29
N SER A 281 -11.26 -12.60 -33.37
CA SER A 281 -11.52 -11.49 -34.26
C SER A 281 -12.78 -11.64 -35.10
N ALA A 282 -13.34 -12.85 -35.23
CA ALA A 282 -14.61 -13.07 -35.91
C ALA A 282 -15.81 -12.66 -35.04
N VAL A 283 -15.67 -12.73 -33.71
CA VAL A 283 -16.75 -12.40 -32.77
C VAL A 283 -16.59 -11.00 -32.17
N MET A 284 -15.37 -10.55 -31.89
CA MET A 284 -15.12 -9.24 -31.28
C MET A 284 -15.14 -8.11 -32.33
N PRO A 285 -15.97 -7.07 -32.17
CA PRO A 285 -16.02 -5.95 -33.11
C PRO A 285 -14.86 -4.95 -32.95
N TRP A 286 -14.04 -5.12 -31.91
CA TRP A 286 -12.98 -4.22 -31.49
C TRP A 286 -11.57 -4.76 -31.82
N LEU A 287 -10.53 -4.05 -31.36
CA LEU A 287 -9.14 -4.42 -31.61
C LEU A 287 -8.68 -5.53 -30.66
N ILE A 288 -7.76 -6.36 -31.12
CA ILE A 288 -7.16 -7.45 -30.34
C ILE A 288 -5.65 -7.27 -30.32
N CYS A 289 -5.06 -7.27 -29.13
CA CYS A 289 -3.62 -7.39 -28.95
C CYS A 289 -3.23 -8.86 -29.13
N PRO A 290 -2.27 -9.17 -30.03
CA PRO A 290 -1.82 -10.54 -30.23
C PRO A 290 -1.31 -11.15 -28.92
N PHE A 291 -1.66 -12.41 -28.68
CA PHE A 291 -1.37 -13.06 -27.41
C PHE A 291 0.09 -13.51 -27.33
N ASP A 292 0.75 -13.13 -26.25
CA ASP A 292 2.06 -13.60 -25.86
C ASP A 292 2.04 -13.74 -24.32
N PRO A 293 2.37 -14.92 -23.75
CA PRO A 293 2.26 -15.16 -22.31
C PRO A 293 3.23 -14.28 -21.50
N ASP A 294 4.43 -14.01 -22.02
CA ASP A 294 5.42 -13.17 -21.35
C ASP A 294 5.00 -11.70 -21.38
N HIS A 295 4.43 -11.26 -22.51
CA HIS A 295 3.80 -9.95 -22.61
C HIS A 295 2.64 -9.79 -21.63
N SER A 296 1.77 -10.79 -21.57
CA SER A 296 0.61 -10.84 -20.69
C SER A 296 1.00 -10.74 -19.22
N ALA A 297 1.96 -11.55 -18.78
CA ALA A 297 2.50 -11.50 -17.42
C ALA A 297 3.16 -10.15 -17.11
N SER A 298 3.94 -9.59 -18.05
CA SER A 298 4.56 -8.27 -17.89
C SER A 298 3.54 -7.15 -17.78
N LEU A 299 2.45 -7.20 -18.56
CA LEU A 299 1.38 -6.19 -18.53
C LEU A 299 0.60 -6.27 -17.21
N ALA A 300 0.22 -7.46 -16.78
CA ALA A 300 -0.48 -7.67 -15.52
C ALA A 300 0.32 -7.11 -14.33
N LYS A 301 1.62 -7.40 -14.26
CA LYS A 301 2.51 -6.89 -13.20
C LYS A 301 2.60 -5.35 -13.17
N LYS A 302 2.53 -4.69 -14.31
CA LYS A 302 2.58 -3.22 -14.39
C LYS A 302 1.31 -2.56 -13.87
N ILE A 303 0.17 -3.19 -14.09
CA ILE A 303 -1.17 -2.63 -13.81
C ILE A 303 -1.62 -2.94 -12.39
N PHE A 304 -1.61 -4.21 -11.99
CA PHE A 304 -2.20 -4.66 -10.73
C PHE A 304 -1.17 -4.57 -9.59
N PHE A 305 -1.62 -4.30 -8.36
CA PHE A 305 -0.74 -4.34 -7.18
C PHE A 305 -0.36 -5.76 -6.75
N LYS A 306 -1.27 -6.72 -6.92
CA LYS A 306 -1.08 -8.08 -6.40
C LYS A 306 -1.49 -9.16 -7.39
N GLU A 307 -2.79 -9.40 -7.52
CA GLU A 307 -3.34 -10.40 -8.45
C GLU A 307 -4.16 -9.69 -9.53
N HIS A 308 -4.09 -10.21 -10.76
CA HIS A 308 -4.88 -9.68 -11.86
C HIS A 308 -6.34 -10.14 -11.74
N THR A 309 -7.27 -9.21 -11.91
CA THR A 309 -8.70 -9.52 -11.87
C THR A 309 -9.18 -9.89 -13.27
N ARG A 310 -10.00 -10.94 -13.36
CA ARG A 310 -10.67 -11.31 -14.62
C ARG A 310 -11.68 -10.24 -15.00
N GLY A 311 -11.73 -9.88 -16.28
CA GLY A 311 -12.72 -8.94 -16.79
C GLY A 311 -12.51 -7.55 -16.19
N THR A 312 -11.33 -6.97 -16.42
CA THR A 312 -11.02 -5.59 -16.03
C THR A 312 -11.07 -4.67 -17.24
N LEU A 313 -11.67 -3.48 -17.06
CA LEU A 313 -11.65 -2.40 -18.04
C LEU A 313 -10.80 -1.25 -17.53
N ILE A 314 -9.93 -0.71 -18.39
CA ILE A 314 -9.10 0.45 -18.07
C ILE A 314 -9.31 1.51 -19.14
N GLN A 315 -9.66 2.71 -18.72
CA GLN A 315 -9.82 3.84 -19.62
C GLN A 315 -8.48 4.52 -19.87
N PHE A 316 -8.15 4.71 -21.14
CA PHE A 316 -7.10 5.59 -21.62
C PHE A 316 -7.71 6.82 -22.28
N GLY A 317 -7.16 7.99 -21.95
CA GLY A 317 -7.47 9.24 -22.61
C GLY A 317 -6.80 9.35 -23.98
N GLU A 318 -7.13 10.41 -24.72
CA GLU A 318 -6.58 10.69 -26.04
C GLU A 318 -5.06 10.92 -26.04
N ASP A 319 -4.48 11.29 -24.89
CA ASP A 319 -3.04 11.41 -24.71
C ASP A 319 -2.32 10.04 -24.60
N GLY A 320 -3.08 8.96 -24.54
CA GLY A 320 -2.60 7.59 -24.41
C GLY A 320 -2.24 7.19 -22.98
N ARG A 321 -2.67 7.95 -21.96
CA ARG A 321 -2.44 7.65 -20.53
C ARG A 321 -3.71 7.16 -19.86
N ILE A 322 -3.56 6.47 -18.74
CA ILE A 322 -4.68 5.94 -17.97
C ILE A 322 -5.45 7.10 -17.31
N CYS A 323 -6.77 7.09 -17.41
CA CYS A 323 -7.68 7.97 -16.68
C CYS A 323 -8.41 7.25 -15.54
N SER A 324 -8.70 5.97 -15.71
CA SER A 324 -9.36 5.16 -14.68
C SER A 324 -9.12 3.67 -14.88
N THR A 325 -8.91 2.93 -13.79
CA THR A 325 -8.85 1.45 -13.76
C THR A 325 -10.15 0.80 -13.28
N GLN A 326 -11.15 1.60 -12.88
CA GLN A 326 -12.48 1.13 -12.43
C GLN A 326 -13.61 1.63 -13.34
N VAL A 327 -13.31 1.88 -14.62
CA VAL A 327 -14.30 2.38 -15.58
C VAL A 327 -15.51 1.46 -15.75
N GLN A 328 -15.36 0.17 -15.47
CA GLN A 328 -16.48 -0.78 -15.44
C GLN A 328 -17.57 -0.37 -14.44
N ASP A 329 -17.20 0.06 -13.24
CA ASP A 329 -18.15 0.50 -12.23
C ASP A 329 -18.78 1.85 -12.60
N LEU A 330 -18.01 2.74 -13.23
CA LEU A 330 -18.52 3.99 -13.77
C LEU A 330 -19.56 3.74 -14.87
N LEU A 331 -19.30 2.82 -15.79
CA LEU A 331 -20.23 2.43 -16.86
C LEU A 331 -21.51 1.81 -16.30
N ARG A 332 -21.41 0.96 -15.26
CA ARG A 332 -22.59 0.38 -14.60
C ARG A 332 -23.43 1.39 -13.84
N ASN A 333 -22.79 2.32 -13.14
CA ASN A 333 -23.46 3.24 -12.23
C ASN A 333 -23.98 4.50 -12.94
N GLN A 334 -23.24 5.02 -13.91
CA GLN A 334 -23.54 6.29 -14.59
C GLN A 334 -24.07 6.06 -16.01
N GLY A 335 -23.67 4.96 -16.65
CA GLY A 335 -24.05 4.63 -18.02
C GLY A 335 -23.01 5.06 -19.06
N PRO A 336 -23.07 4.47 -20.27
CA PRO A 336 -22.11 4.73 -21.36
C PRO A 336 -22.21 6.13 -21.96
N ASP A 337 -23.35 6.82 -21.82
CA ASP A 337 -23.53 8.20 -22.29
C ASP A 337 -22.61 9.22 -21.60
N TYR A 338 -22.02 8.86 -20.46
CA TYR A 338 -21.08 9.69 -19.71
C TYR A 338 -19.62 9.44 -20.07
N PHE A 339 -19.33 8.47 -20.95
CA PHE A 339 -17.98 8.22 -21.43
C PHE A 339 -17.52 9.34 -22.38
N PRO A 340 -16.24 9.75 -22.39
CA PRO A 340 -15.16 9.32 -21.49
C PRO A 340 -15.27 9.97 -20.10
N PHE A 341 -14.91 9.22 -19.07
CA PHE A 341 -14.85 9.74 -17.70
C PHE A 341 -13.57 10.58 -17.49
N GLY A 342 -13.56 11.46 -16.49
CA GLY A 342 -12.37 12.26 -16.14
C GLY A 342 -11.23 11.43 -15.53
N ASP A 343 -10.20 12.12 -15.02
CA ASP A 343 -9.13 11.49 -14.22
C ASP A 343 -9.69 11.05 -12.86
N ASN A 344 -9.84 9.74 -12.67
CA ASN A 344 -10.29 9.09 -11.44
C ASN A 344 -9.18 8.27 -10.78
N LEU A 345 -7.95 8.34 -11.28
CA LEU A 345 -6.86 7.44 -10.89
C LEU A 345 -6.59 7.40 -9.38
N ARG A 346 -6.65 8.55 -8.70
CA ARG A 346 -6.40 8.60 -7.26
C ARG A 346 -7.44 7.79 -6.49
N GLN A 347 -8.71 7.96 -6.83
CA GLN A 347 -9.77 7.21 -6.19
C GLN A 347 -9.67 5.72 -6.52
N ASP A 348 -9.26 5.40 -7.75
CA ASP A 348 -9.08 4.02 -8.17
C ASP A 348 -7.98 3.28 -7.39
N VAL A 349 -6.84 3.94 -7.18
CA VAL A 349 -5.76 3.40 -6.34
C VAL A 349 -6.24 3.20 -4.90
N ILE A 350 -6.98 4.16 -4.33
CA ILE A 350 -7.53 4.02 -2.98
C ILE A 350 -8.47 2.81 -2.88
N CYS A 351 -9.37 2.63 -3.85
CA CYS A 351 -10.31 1.49 -3.87
C CYS A 351 -9.58 0.13 -4.02
N GLU A 352 -8.54 0.05 -4.84
CA GLU A 352 -7.75 -1.17 -5.02
C GLU A 352 -7.02 -1.54 -3.72
N LEU A 353 -6.41 -0.55 -3.05
CA LEU A 353 -5.73 -0.74 -1.77
C LEU A 353 -6.71 -1.14 -0.65
N GLN A 354 -7.91 -0.56 -0.62
CA GLN A 354 -9.00 -0.97 0.29
C GLN A 354 -9.39 -2.43 0.13
N SER A 355 -9.42 -2.92 -1.10
CA SER A 355 -9.73 -4.32 -1.39
C SER A 355 -8.60 -5.27 -0.96
N CYS A 356 -7.35 -4.80 -0.98
CA CYS A 356 -6.18 -5.59 -0.58
C CYS A 356 -5.95 -5.59 0.94
N ILE A 357 -6.33 -4.52 1.63
CA ILE A 357 -5.98 -4.25 3.03
C ILE A 357 -7.25 -3.91 3.82
N HIS A 358 -7.66 -4.77 4.76
CA HIS A 358 -8.83 -4.55 5.62
C HIS A 358 -8.77 -3.23 6.44
N THR A 359 -7.60 -2.58 6.56
CA THR A 359 -7.38 -1.38 7.38
C THR A 359 -7.57 -0.04 6.65
N PHE A 360 -7.91 -0.05 5.36
CA PHE A 360 -8.09 1.16 4.56
C PHE A 360 -9.54 1.69 4.51
N ILE A 361 -10.45 1.09 5.28
CA ILE A 361 -11.88 1.43 5.31
C ILE A 361 -12.12 2.92 5.68
N ASP A 362 -11.20 3.53 6.44
CA ASP A 362 -11.35 4.89 6.98
C ASP A 362 -10.70 6.01 6.12
N MET A 363 -10.39 5.77 4.83
CA MET A 363 -9.73 6.76 3.94
C MET A 363 -10.67 7.62 3.06
N MET A 364 -11.98 7.58 3.29
CA MET A 364 -12.96 8.50 2.69
C MET A 364 -13.17 9.73 3.56
#